data_AF-A0A958DVD3-F1
#
_entry.id   AF-A0A958DVD3-F1
#
_cell.length_a   1.000
_cell.length_b   1.000
_cell.length_c   1.000
_cell.angle_alpha   90.00
_cell.angle_beta   90.00
_cell.angle_gamma   90.00
#
_symmetry.space_group_name_H-M   'P 1'
#
loop_
_entity.id
_entity.type
_entity.pdbx_description
1 polymer ?
#
loop_
_entity_poly.entity_id
_entity_poly.type
_entity_poly.pdbx_seq_one_letter_code
_entity_poly.pdbx_strand_id
1 'polypeptide(L)'
;DGEAKNQSWIRKWPDVSEFIHHVFREQPGQDIEFGYPEMRSENRVATEIWREFGPFDLHISLHGMAFSEGAMLLIDRNWIERTDRIQQKFVLLANELGLRRHDHDRGGEKGFDYIAPGFTTTPEGRAMQAYFLSQNDPQTAEKFHLSSMEFIRSLGGDPLCLVTELPLFIVENPSLKYTGTPERYLAFKEKLPALRLKLANGESIAKEIKEFGLKPLDFQNAVRFQLKVIQWGLDTVRVS
;
A
#
# COMPACT_ATOMS: atom_id res chain seq x y z
N ASP A 1 5.54 -9.43 7.40
CA ASP A 1 6.10 -8.09 7.71
C ASP A 1 6.33 -7.84 9.21
N GLY A 2 7.03 -8.77 9.87
CA GLY A 2 7.55 -8.53 11.23
C GLY A 2 6.51 -8.25 12.32
N GLU A 3 5.32 -8.86 12.25
CA GLU A 3 4.22 -8.66 13.22
C GLU A 3 4.69 -8.74 14.68
N ALA A 4 5.48 -9.75 15.02
CA ALA A 4 6.01 -9.93 16.37
C ALA A 4 6.83 -8.71 16.86
N LYS A 5 7.60 -8.05 15.99
CA LYS A 5 8.34 -6.82 16.31
C LYS A 5 7.43 -5.60 16.41
N ASN A 6 6.35 -5.59 15.62
CA ASN A 6 5.36 -4.51 15.59
C ASN A 6 4.37 -4.55 16.77
N GLN A 7 4.35 -5.62 17.57
CA GLN A 7 3.45 -5.75 18.73
C GLN A 7 3.53 -4.58 19.73
N SER A 8 4.69 -3.94 19.87
CA SER A 8 4.88 -2.82 20.79
C SER A 8 3.99 -1.62 20.46
N TRP A 9 3.89 -1.23 19.18
CA TRP A 9 3.01 -0.13 18.78
C TRP A 9 1.58 -0.61 18.52
N ILE A 10 1.37 -1.84 18.04
CA ILE A 10 0.03 -2.39 17.80
C ILE A 10 -0.81 -2.36 19.08
N ARG A 11 -0.23 -2.75 20.22
CA ARG A 11 -0.91 -2.74 21.52
C ARG A 11 -1.22 -1.35 22.06
N LYS A 12 -0.56 -0.33 21.53
CA LYS A 12 -0.74 1.07 21.90
C LYS A 12 -1.47 1.87 20.82
N TRP A 13 -2.01 1.18 19.81
CA TRP A 13 -2.80 1.81 18.77
C TRP A 13 -3.98 2.61 19.39
N PRO A 14 -4.26 3.85 18.95
CA PRO A 14 -3.69 4.55 17.79
C PRO A 14 -2.62 5.62 18.12
N ASP A 15 -1.66 5.34 19.00
CA ASP A 15 -0.61 6.32 19.34
C ASP A 15 0.43 6.50 18.20
N VAL A 16 0.46 7.71 17.62
CA VAL A 16 1.38 8.10 16.54
C VAL A 16 2.85 8.04 16.97
N SER A 17 3.15 8.45 18.20
CA SER A 17 4.53 8.48 18.72
C SER A 17 5.06 7.06 18.87
N GLU A 18 4.25 6.19 19.42
CA GLU A 18 4.56 4.77 19.58
C GLU A 18 4.75 4.08 18.23
N PHE A 19 3.88 4.38 17.25
CA PHE A 19 4.06 3.91 15.88
C PHE A 19 5.39 4.38 15.27
N ILE A 20 5.68 5.68 15.29
CA ILE A 20 6.91 6.21 14.67
C ILE A 20 8.16 5.62 15.34
N HIS A 21 8.12 5.46 16.67
CA HIS A 21 9.25 4.95 17.44
C HIS A 21 9.54 3.47 17.16
N HIS A 22 8.48 2.66 16.99
CA HIS A 22 8.60 1.20 16.98
C HIS A 22 8.27 0.51 15.66
N VAL A 23 7.72 1.22 14.67
CA VAL A 23 7.35 0.59 13.39
C VAL A 23 8.57 -0.07 12.74
N PHE A 24 8.39 -1.33 12.39
CA PHE A 24 9.38 -2.17 11.74
C PHE A 24 8.83 -2.69 10.41
N ARG A 25 9.66 -2.61 9.37
CA ARG A 25 9.38 -3.21 8.06
C ARG A 25 10.50 -4.17 7.71
N GLU A 26 10.14 -5.37 7.26
CA GLU A 26 11.09 -6.34 6.74
C GLU A 26 11.75 -5.81 5.46
N GLN A 27 13.02 -6.12 5.26
CA GLN A 27 13.77 -5.69 4.09
C GLN A 27 13.45 -6.59 2.88
N PRO A 28 13.80 -6.18 1.65
CA PRO A 28 13.73 -7.07 0.49
C PRO A 28 14.40 -8.43 0.77
N GLY A 29 13.79 -9.52 0.31
CA GLY A 29 14.22 -10.89 0.60
C GLY A 29 13.71 -11.44 1.95
N GLN A 30 12.98 -10.64 2.71
CA GLN A 30 12.26 -11.05 3.93
C GLN A 30 10.79 -10.59 3.90
N ASP A 31 10.51 -9.51 3.17
CA ASP A 31 9.19 -8.97 2.88
C ASP A 31 8.31 -10.01 2.18
N ILE A 32 7.18 -10.36 2.81
CA ILE A 32 6.29 -11.42 2.32
C ILE A 32 5.59 -11.04 1.02
N GLU A 33 5.44 -9.74 0.74
CA GLU A 33 4.71 -9.22 -0.42
C GLU A 33 5.34 -9.64 -1.75
N PHE A 34 6.66 -9.84 -1.77
CA PHE A 34 7.46 -10.23 -2.95
C PHE A 34 8.18 -11.57 -2.75
N GLY A 35 7.55 -12.49 -2.02
CA GLY A 35 8.12 -13.79 -1.67
C GLY A 35 7.59 -14.99 -2.45
N TYR A 36 6.79 -14.80 -3.50
CA TYR A 36 6.12 -15.90 -4.18
C TYR A 36 7.02 -16.52 -5.26
N PRO A 37 7.02 -17.86 -5.43
CA PRO A 37 6.10 -18.81 -4.80
C PRO A 37 6.48 -19.29 -3.39
N GLU A 38 7.75 -19.26 -2.99
CA GLU A 38 8.19 -20.06 -1.83
C GLU A 38 9.37 -19.49 -1.02
N MET A 39 9.56 -18.17 -1.01
CA MET A 39 10.63 -17.52 -0.23
C MET A 39 10.49 -17.79 1.28
N ARG A 40 9.25 -17.79 1.79
CA ARG A 40 8.91 -18.14 3.18
C ARG A 40 7.91 -19.29 3.23
N SER A 41 7.79 -19.92 4.40
CA SER A 41 6.76 -20.92 4.67
C SER A 41 5.35 -20.44 4.33
N GLU A 42 5.04 -19.19 4.66
CA GLU A 42 3.74 -18.55 4.42
C GLU A 42 3.48 -18.40 2.92
N ASN A 43 4.49 -17.96 2.14
CA ASN A 43 4.39 -17.88 0.69
C ASN A 43 4.18 -19.27 0.07
N ARG A 44 4.94 -20.27 0.54
CA ARG A 44 4.83 -21.65 0.04
C ARG A 44 3.44 -22.23 0.29
N VAL A 45 2.92 -22.11 1.51
CA VAL A 45 1.58 -22.63 1.87
C VAL A 45 0.49 -21.92 1.07
N ALA A 46 0.54 -20.59 0.94
CA ALA A 46 -0.42 -19.85 0.13
C ALA A 46 -0.38 -20.30 -1.34
N THR A 47 0.81 -20.43 -1.91
CA THR A 47 1.04 -20.90 -3.28
C THR A 47 0.51 -22.32 -3.52
N GLU A 48 0.76 -23.25 -2.60
CA GLU A 48 0.25 -24.63 -2.67
C GLU A 48 -1.27 -24.66 -2.77
N ILE A 49 -1.96 -23.89 -1.92
CA ILE A 49 -3.42 -23.76 -1.94
C ILE A 49 -3.87 -23.12 -3.26
N TRP A 50 -3.28 -21.99 -3.66
CA TRP A 50 -3.74 -21.28 -4.86
C TRP A 50 -3.56 -22.07 -6.14
N ARG A 51 -2.51 -22.91 -6.25
CA ARG A 51 -2.34 -23.81 -7.40
C ARG A 51 -3.46 -24.83 -7.55
N GLU A 52 -4.09 -25.24 -6.45
CA GLU A 52 -5.22 -26.19 -6.48
C GLU A 52 -6.51 -25.55 -7.02
N PHE A 53 -6.72 -24.27 -6.75
CA PHE A 53 -7.97 -23.58 -7.05
C PHE A 53 -7.91 -22.61 -8.24
N GLY A 54 -6.71 -22.34 -8.78
CA GLY A 54 -6.55 -21.48 -9.95
C GLY A 54 -7.14 -22.10 -11.23
N PRO A 55 -7.42 -21.29 -12.27
CA PRO A 55 -7.25 -19.84 -12.34
C PRO A 55 -8.29 -19.07 -11.51
N PHE A 56 -8.01 -17.79 -11.24
CA PHE A 56 -8.90 -16.91 -10.46
C PHE A 56 -9.44 -15.78 -11.35
N ASP A 57 -10.64 -15.29 -11.04
CA ASP A 57 -11.21 -14.09 -11.67
C ASP A 57 -10.82 -12.81 -10.92
N LEU A 58 -10.53 -12.90 -9.61
CA LEU A 58 -10.28 -11.76 -8.73
C LEU A 58 -9.22 -12.11 -7.67
N HIS A 59 -8.26 -11.21 -7.49
CA HIS A 59 -7.33 -11.25 -6.36
C HIS A 59 -7.22 -9.84 -5.74
N ILE A 60 -7.42 -9.74 -4.43
CA ILE A 60 -7.35 -8.46 -3.73
C ILE A 60 -6.41 -8.58 -2.55
N SER A 61 -5.42 -7.68 -2.49
CA SER A 61 -4.55 -7.52 -1.33
C SER A 61 -4.94 -6.27 -0.55
N LEU A 62 -5.33 -6.40 0.71
CA LEU A 62 -5.82 -5.29 1.53
C LEU A 62 -4.66 -4.70 2.34
N HIS A 63 -4.06 -3.60 1.88
CA HIS A 63 -2.91 -2.98 2.55
C HIS A 63 -3.29 -1.72 3.33
N GLY A 64 -2.41 -1.39 4.26
CA GLY A 64 -2.37 -0.10 4.93
C GLY A 64 -1.02 0.57 4.67
N MET A 65 -1.07 1.89 4.41
CA MET A 65 0.10 2.72 4.29
C MET A 65 0.35 3.45 5.61
N ALA A 66 1.58 3.42 6.12
CA ALA A 66 1.94 4.05 7.39
C ALA A 66 1.41 5.49 7.54
N PHE A 67 1.70 6.31 6.53
CA PHE A 67 1.25 7.70 6.45
C PHE A 67 0.81 8.02 5.04
N SER A 68 -0.29 8.75 4.87
CA SER A 68 -0.69 9.27 3.56
C SER A 68 -1.63 10.46 3.69
N GLU A 69 -1.77 11.24 2.62
CA GLU A 69 -2.78 12.30 2.58
C GLU A 69 -4.20 11.76 2.37
N GLY A 70 -4.35 10.47 2.06
CA GLY A 70 -5.65 9.88 1.70
C GLY A 70 -5.58 8.43 1.23
N ALA A 71 -6.71 7.90 0.80
CA ALA A 71 -6.81 6.54 0.28
C ALA A 71 -6.18 6.42 -1.12
N MET A 72 -5.60 5.27 -1.44
CA MET A 72 -5.10 4.93 -2.77
C MET A 72 -5.54 3.53 -3.17
N LEU A 73 -5.78 3.32 -4.46
CA LEU A 73 -6.08 2.02 -5.05
C LEU A 73 -5.06 1.72 -6.13
N LEU A 74 -4.44 0.56 -6.06
CA LEU A 74 -3.56 0.05 -7.09
C LEU A 74 -4.33 -0.96 -7.93
N ILE A 75 -4.21 -0.83 -9.24
CA ILE A 75 -4.98 -1.61 -10.21
C ILE A 75 -4.00 -2.35 -11.12
N ASP A 76 -4.29 -3.60 -11.42
CA ASP A 76 -3.52 -4.32 -12.43
C ASP A 76 -3.50 -3.55 -13.76
N ARG A 77 -2.32 -3.46 -14.38
CA ARG A 77 -2.15 -2.72 -15.64
C ARG A 77 -3.08 -3.21 -16.76
N ASN A 78 -3.42 -4.50 -16.79
CA ASN A 78 -4.30 -5.07 -17.81
C ASN A 78 -5.79 -4.75 -17.55
N TRP A 79 -6.12 -4.19 -16.38
CA TRP A 79 -7.49 -3.91 -15.95
C TRP A 79 -7.83 -2.43 -15.84
N ILE A 80 -6.89 -1.51 -16.14
CA ILE A 80 -7.10 -0.06 -16.01
C ILE A 80 -8.37 0.38 -16.76
N GLU A 81 -8.50 0.03 -18.04
CA GLU A 81 -9.64 0.43 -18.88
C GLU A 81 -10.96 -0.28 -18.53
N ARG A 82 -10.91 -1.31 -17.66
CA ARG A 82 -12.08 -2.11 -17.24
C ARG A 82 -12.58 -1.75 -15.85
N THR A 83 -11.96 -0.78 -15.19
CA THR A 83 -12.19 -0.49 -13.76
C THR A 83 -12.74 0.90 -13.48
N ASP A 84 -13.16 1.66 -14.51
CA ASP A 84 -13.75 3.01 -14.37
C ASP A 84 -14.83 3.08 -13.26
N ARG A 85 -15.71 2.08 -13.21
CA ARG A 85 -16.79 2.02 -12.22
C ARG A 85 -16.26 1.83 -10.79
N ILE A 86 -15.21 1.01 -10.61
CA ILE A 86 -14.56 0.83 -9.30
C ILE A 86 -13.89 2.15 -8.90
N GLN A 87 -13.16 2.78 -9.82
CA GLN A 87 -12.48 4.05 -9.57
C GLN A 87 -13.47 5.14 -9.11
N GLN A 88 -14.59 5.31 -9.81
CA GLN A 88 -15.64 6.26 -9.42
C GLN A 88 -16.21 5.96 -8.03
N LYS A 89 -16.55 4.70 -7.75
CA LYS A 89 -17.07 4.28 -6.44
C LYS A 89 -16.05 4.51 -5.31
N PHE A 90 -14.77 4.26 -5.58
CA PHE A 90 -13.67 4.51 -4.66
C PHE A 90 -13.56 6.00 -4.30
N VAL A 91 -13.61 6.89 -5.30
CA VAL A 91 -13.61 8.35 -5.07
C VAL A 91 -14.80 8.77 -4.22
N LEU A 92 -16.00 8.28 -4.54
CA LEU A 92 -17.22 8.63 -3.81
C LEU A 92 -17.15 8.20 -2.34
N LEU A 93 -16.69 6.97 -2.07
CA LEU A 93 -16.57 6.48 -0.69
C LEU A 93 -15.47 7.20 0.08
N ALA A 94 -14.33 7.52 -0.55
CA ALA A 94 -13.30 8.33 0.09
C ALA A 94 -13.87 9.68 0.54
N ASN A 95 -14.57 10.38 -0.36
CA ASN A 95 -15.21 11.65 -0.03
C ASN A 95 -16.28 11.52 1.06
N GLU A 96 -17.13 10.48 1.01
CA GLU A 96 -18.15 10.19 2.03
C GLU A 96 -17.53 10.03 3.42
N LEU A 97 -16.39 9.36 3.50
CA LEU A 97 -15.67 9.10 4.75
C LEU A 97 -14.73 10.25 5.16
N GLY A 98 -14.80 11.39 4.46
CA GLY A 98 -13.94 12.55 4.73
C GLY A 98 -12.45 12.29 4.45
N LEU A 99 -12.14 11.29 3.64
CA LEU A 99 -10.79 10.97 3.19
C LEU A 99 -10.52 11.64 1.85
N ARG A 100 -9.32 12.22 1.72
CA ARG A 100 -8.81 12.57 0.41
C ARG A 100 -8.30 11.31 -0.29
N ARG A 101 -7.71 11.51 -1.46
CA ARG A 101 -6.95 10.51 -2.20
C ARG A 101 -5.47 10.81 -2.05
N HIS A 102 -4.65 9.78 -1.85
CA HIS A 102 -3.20 9.96 -1.88
C HIS A 102 -2.75 10.06 -3.35
N ASP A 103 -2.51 11.28 -3.78
CA ASP A 103 -2.18 11.61 -5.17
C ASP A 103 -0.67 11.75 -5.31
N HIS A 104 -0.01 10.65 -5.68
CA HIS A 104 1.45 10.58 -5.82
C HIS A 104 1.83 9.95 -7.15
N ASP A 105 2.22 10.78 -8.11
CA ASP A 105 2.87 10.33 -9.33
C ASP A 105 4.35 10.08 -9.03
N ARG A 106 4.76 8.83 -9.19
CA ARG A 106 6.14 8.37 -8.97
C ARG A 106 6.91 8.24 -10.28
N GLY A 107 6.34 8.68 -11.41
CA GLY A 107 6.96 8.59 -12.72
C GLY A 107 7.28 7.15 -13.16
N GLY A 108 6.45 6.17 -12.75
CA GLY A 108 6.70 4.75 -13.02
C GLY A 108 7.77 4.10 -12.13
N GLU A 109 8.35 4.84 -11.17
CA GLU A 109 9.39 4.30 -10.28
C GLU A 109 8.89 3.03 -9.59
N LYS A 110 9.66 1.95 -9.66
CA LYS A 110 9.33 0.65 -9.04
C LYS A 110 8.04 0.01 -9.57
N GLY A 111 7.61 0.38 -10.79
CA GLY A 111 6.40 -0.17 -11.43
C GLY A 111 5.10 0.49 -10.95
N PHE A 112 5.18 1.68 -10.35
CA PHE A 112 4.01 2.49 -9.97
C PHE A 112 3.70 3.48 -11.09
N ASP A 113 3.09 2.98 -12.16
CA ASP A 113 2.60 3.81 -13.26
C ASP A 113 1.38 4.59 -12.77
N TYR A 114 1.38 5.91 -13.00
CA TYR A 114 0.29 6.78 -12.58
C TYR A 114 -0.92 6.63 -13.49
N ILE A 115 -2.11 6.44 -12.89
CA ILE A 115 -3.38 6.31 -13.63
C ILE A 115 -4.17 7.62 -13.52
N ALA A 116 -4.45 8.03 -12.28
CA ALA A 116 -5.26 9.20 -11.94
C ALA A 116 -5.06 9.54 -10.44
N PRO A 117 -5.59 10.66 -9.92
CA PRO A 117 -5.41 11.01 -8.52
C PRO A 117 -5.99 9.94 -7.58
N GLY A 118 -5.12 9.29 -6.80
CA GLY A 118 -5.45 8.17 -5.93
C GLY A 118 -5.32 6.78 -6.57
N PHE A 119 -4.84 6.69 -7.81
CA PHE A 119 -4.78 5.45 -8.58
C PHE A 119 -3.41 5.27 -9.25
N THR A 120 -2.79 4.12 -9.02
CA THR A 120 -1.52 3.70 -9.65
C THR A 120 -1.58 2.23 -10.05
N THR A 121 -0.62 1.72 -10.79
CA THR A 121 -0.54 0.27 -11.05
C THR A 121 -0.05 -0.50 -9.84
N THR A 122 -0.43 -1.78 -9.73
CA THR A 122 0.18 -2.69 -8.76
C THR A 122 1.67 -2.87 -9.06
N PRO A 123 2.57 -2.83 -8.06
CA PRO A 123 3.99 -3.07 -8.30
C PRO A 123 4.24 -4.50 -8.74
N GLU A 124 5.27 -4.68 -9.54
CA GLU A 124 5.73 -5.98 -10.02
C GLU A 124 7.16 -6.23 -9.52
N GLY A 125 7.44 -7.44 -9.06
CA GLY A 125 8.77 -7.86 -8.62
C GLY A 125 9.82 -7.65 -9.70
N ARG A 126 9.46 -7.90 -10.98
CA ARG A 126 10.35 -7.60 -12.11
C ARG A 126 10.66 -6.11 -12.27
N ALA A 127 9.69 -5.23 -12.04
CA ALA A 127 9.92 -3.78 -12.08
C ALA A 127 10.80 -3.32 -10.91
N MET A 128 10.65 -3.94 -9.73
CA MET A 128 11.53 -3.72 -8.59
C MET A 128 12.97 -4.16 -8.91
N GLN A 129 13.16 -5.36 -9.48
CA GLN A 129 14.46 -5.86 -9.92
C GLN A 129 15.12 -4.89 -10.91
N ALA A 130 14.40 -4.50 -11.97
CA ALA A 130 14.89 -3.57 -12.98
C ALA A 130 15.30 -2.22 -12.39
N TYR A 131 14.52 -1.69 -11.44
CA TYR A 131 14.86 -0.46 -10.73
C TYR A 131 16.21 -0.57 -10.00
N PHE A 132 16.41 -1.59 -9.16
CA PHE A 132 17.67 -1.73 -8.41
C PHE A 132 18.87 -2.02 -9.30
N LEU A 133 18.69 -2.80 -10.38
CA LEU A 133 19.73 -2.99 -11.40
C LEU A 133 20.13 -1.66 -12.07
N SER A 134 19.17 -0.77 -12.37
CA SER A 134 19.46 0.56 -12.93
C SER A 134 20.25 1.46 -11.97
N GLN A 135 20.17 1.20 -10.66
CA GLN A 135 20.93 1.90 -9.61
C GLN A 135 22.27 1.23 -9.29
N ASN A 136 22.68 0.23 -10.08
CA ASN A 136 23.89 -0.58 -9.85
C ASN A 136 23.87 -1.31 -8.49
N ASP A 137 22.69 -1.76 -8.05
CA ASP A 137 22.49 -2.58 -6.84
C ASP A 137 21.91 -3.97 -7.19
N PRO A 138 22.74 -4.87 -7.78
CA PRO A 138 22.31 -6.22 -8.13
C PRO A 138 21.99 -7.07 -6.90
N GLN A 139 22.66 -6.83 -5.76
CA GLN A 139 22.44 -7.59 -4.54
C GLN A 139 21.04 -7.39 -3.96
N THR A 140 20.50 -6.17 -4.05
CA THR A 140 19.11 -5.92 -3.66
C THR A 140 18.13 -6.40 -4.72
N ALA A 141 18.47 -6.30 -6.01
CA ALA A 141 17.62 -6.80 -7.09
C ALA A 141 17.33 -8.31 -6.95
N GLU A 142 18.35 -9.12 -6.67
CA GLU A 142 18.23 -10.58 -6.50
C GLU A 142 17.29 -11.02 -5.38
N LYS A 143 16.94 -10.11 -4.45
CA LYS A 143 16.07 -10.39 -3.30
C LYS A 143 14.58 -10.26 -3.62
N PHE A 144 14.21 -9.75 -4.80
CA PHE A 144 12.81 -9.63 -5.20
C PHE A 144 12.36 -10.88 -5.96
N HIS A 145 11.28 -11.50 -5.51
CA HIS A 145 10.56 -12.54 -6.25
C HIS A 145 9.23 -11.98 -6.78
N LEU A 146 8.32 -12.86 -7.18
CA LEU A 146 6.99 -12.45 -7.64
C LEU A 146 6.19 -11.89 -6.46
N SER A 147 5.38 -10.88 -6.76
CA SER A 147 4.26 -10.49 -5.91
C SER A 147 3.15 -11.56 -5.91
N SER A 148 2.22 -11.49 -4.95
CA SER A 148 1.04 -12.37 -4.95
C SER A 148 0.21 -12.18 -6.22
N MET A 149 0.06 -10.94 -6.70
CA MET A 149 -0.62 -10.61 -7.95
C MET A 149 0.05 -11.27 -9.16
N GLU A 150 1.38 -11.14 -9.29
CA GLU A 150 2.14 -11.79 -10.38
C GLU A 150 2.02 -13.31 -10.33
N PHE A 151 2.07 -13.89 -9.12
CA PHE A 151 1.91 -15.33 -8.96
C PHE A 151 0.51 -15.80 -9.37
N ILE A 152 -0.54 -15.12 -8.91
CA ILE A 152 -1.93 -15.45 -9.30
C ILE A 152 -2.12 -15.36 -10.82
N ARG A 153 -1.60 -14.31 -11.48
CA ARG A 153 -1.62 -14.22 -12.94
C ARG A 153 -0.90 -15.38 -13.62
N SER A 154 0.20 -15.86 -13.03
CA SER A 154 0.97 -16.98 -13.61
C SER A 154 0.21 -18.32 -13.62
N LEU A 155 -0.87 -18.44 -12.84
CA LEU A 155 -1.76 -19.62 -12.85
C LEU A 155 -2.74 -19.63 -14.04
N GLY A 156 -2.71 -18.58 -14.88
CA GLY A 156 -3.59 -18.43 -16.03
C GLY A 156 -4.84 -17.59 -15.74
N GLY A 157 -5.72 -17.49 -16.75
CA GLY A 157 -6.86 -16.58 -16.72
C GLY A 157 -6.47 -15.12 -16.94
N ASP A 158 -7.37 -14.21 -16.60
CA ASP A 158 -7.18 -12.77 -16.64
C ASP A 158 -7.74 -12.13 -15.36
N PRO A 159 -7.16 -12.42 -14.18
CA PRO A 159 -7.70 -11.97 -12.90
C PRO A 159 -7.63 -10.45 -12.78
N LEU A 160 -8.70 -9.85 -12.25
CA LEU A 160 -8.63 -8.50 -11.73
C LEU A 160 -7.79 -8.52 -10.44
N CYS A 161 -6.61 -7.93 -10.47
CA CYS A 161 -5.78 -7.73 -9.27
C CYS A 161 -5.94 -6.29 -8.73
N LEU A 162 -6.28 -6.17 -7.46
CA LEU A 162 -6.42 -4.87 -6.76
C LEU A 162 -5.58 -4.86 -5.47
N VAL A 163 -5.00 -3.71 -5.16
CA VAL A 163 -4.40 -3.45 -3.83
C VAL A 163 -4.95 -2.15 -3.28
N THR A 164 -5.49 -2.17 -2.08
CA THR A 164 -5.87 -0.93 -1.40
C THR A 164 -4.71 -0.44 -0.56
N GLU A 165 -4.46 0.86 -0.53
CA GLU A 165 -3.52 1.48 0.41
C GLU A 165 -4.26 2.55 1.21
N LEU A 166 -4.72 2.18 2.41
CA LEU A 166 -5.38 3.10 3.33
C LEU A 166 -4.40 3.63 4.38
N PRO A 167 -4.42 4.94 4.71
CA PRO A 167 -3.56 5.46 5.77
C PRO A 167 -3.84 4.75 7.09
N LEU A 168 -2.80 4.31 7.79
CA LEU A 168 -2.87 4.13 9.24
C LEU A 168 -3.01 5.49 9.91
N PHE A 169 -2.16 6.45 9.51
CA PHE A 169 -2.26 7.84 9.93
C PHE A 169 -2.41 8.77 8.72
N ILE A 170 -3.44 9.60 8.76
CA ILE A 170 -3.71 10.62 7.76
C ILE A 170 -2.79 11.81 8.03
N VAL A 171 -2.09 12.26 6.99
CA VAL A 171 -1.38 13.55 6.94
C VAL A 171 -2.36 14.58 6.41
N GLU A 172 -2.71 15.57 7.21
CA GLU A 172 -3.69 16.56 6.81
C GLU A 172 -3.10 17.50 5.74
N ASN A 173 -3.77 17.55 4.58
CA ASN A 173 -3.46 18.50 3.52
C ASN A 173 -4.71 19.35 3.21
N PRO A 174 -4.80 20.59 3.71
CA PRO A 174 -5.96 21.45 3.48
C PRO A 174 -6.01 22.02 2.06
N SER A 175 -4.89 22.10 1.34
CA SER A 175 -4.82 22.71 0.01
C SER A 175 -3.96 21.87 -0.94
N LEU A 176 -4.62 21.15 -1.87
CA LEU A 176 -3.92 20.58 -3.02
C LEU A 176 -3.52 21.72 -3.95
N LYS A 177 -2.21 21.94 -4.10
CA LYS A 177 -1.68 22.91 -5.06
C LYS A 177 -1.37 22.27 -6.41
N TYR A 178 -0.93 21.02 -6.39
CA TYR A 178 -0.49 20.30 -7.57
C TYR A 178 -1.06 18.88 -7.60
N THR A 179 -1.54 18.47 -8.77
CA THR A 179 -1.89 17.08 -9.05
C THR A 179 -0.63 16.22 -9.09
N GLY A 180 -0.71 14.99 -8.61
CA GLY A 180 0.39 14.03 -8.57
C GLY A 180 1.45 14.29 -7.50
N THR A 181 1.34 15.36 -6.70
CA THR A 181 2.34 15.70 -5.67
C THR A 181 1.70 15.82 -4.29
N PRO A 182 1.91 14.86 -3.37
CA PRO A 182 1.35 14.91 -2.02
C PRO A 182 2.29 15.70 -1.09
N GLU A 183 2.34 17.02 -1.29
CA GLU A 183 3.34 17.92 -0.70
C GLU A 183 3.48 17.79 0.83
N ARG A 184 2.37 17.66 1.56
CA ARG A 184 2.41 17.60 3.03
C ARG A 184 2.90 16.26 3.52
N TYR A 185 2.52 15.18 2.84
CA TYR A 185 3.10 13.86 3.09
C TYR A 185 4.60 13.83 2.81
N LEU A 186 5.06 14.41 1.70
CA LEU A 186 6.50 14.45 1.37
C LEU A 186 7.29 15.27 2.41
N ALA A 187 6.80 16.46 2.77
CA ALA A 187 7.41 17.28 3.82
C ALA A 187 7.43 16.58 5.20
N PHE A 188 6.39 15.79 5.51
CA PHE A 188 6.39 14.97 6.72
C PHE A 188 7.42 13.83 6.64
N LYS A 189 7.49 13.14 5.50
CA LYS A 189 8.41 12.02 5.26
C LYS A 189 9.87 12.45 5.41
N GLU A 190 10.22 13.66 4.98
CA GLU A 190 11.57 14.24 5.19
C GLU A 190 11.92 14.42 6.66
N LYS A 191 10.94 14.72 7.53
CA LYS A 191 11.14 14.89 8.97
C LYS A 191 11.22 13.58 9.75
N LEU A 192 10.68 12.47 9.22
CA LEU A 192 10.58 11.18 9.93
C LEU A 192 11.89 10.71 10.60
N PRO A 193 13.07 10.77 9.95
CA PRO A 193 14.32 10.35 10.59
C PRO A 193 14.65 11.16 11.86
N ALA A 194 14.45 12.47 11.83
CA ALA A 194 14.68 13.35 12.97
C ALA A 194 13.67 13.09 14.10
N LEU A 195 12.40 12.82 13.75
CA LEU A 195 11.37 12.48 14.73
C LEU A 195 11.65 11.15 15.45
N ARG A 196 12.16 10.15 14.71
CA ARG A 196 12.60 8.89 15.30
C ARG A 196 13.73 9.08 16.31
N LEU A 197 14.71 9.94 15.98
CA LEU A 197 15.81 10.26 16.88
C LEU A 197 15.32 10.96 18.15
N LYS A 198 14.42 11.96 18.02
CA LYS A 198 13.78 12.62 19.17
C LYS A 198 13.11 11.61 20.11
N LEU A 199 12.29 10.72 19.56
CA LEU A 199 11.61 9.70 20.34
C LEU A 199 12.59 8.73 21.02
N ALA A 200 13.67 8.35 20.34
CA ALA A 200 14.73 7.53 20.93
C ALA A 200 15.45 8.22 22.10
N ASN A 201 15.49 9.56 22.11
CA ASN A 201 16.01 10.36 23.21
C ASN A 201 14.96 10.65 24.31
N GLY A 202 13.74 10.12 24.19
CA GLY A 202 12.63 10.39 25.11
C GLY A 202 11.98 11.77 24.94
N GLU A 203 12.24 12.46 23.82
CA GLU A 203 11.65 13.75 23.51
C GLU A 203 10.24 13.61 22.89
N SER A 204 9.37 14.59 23.16
CA SER A 204 8.01 14.62 22.59
C SER A 204 8.02 15.13 21.15
N ILE A 205 7.12 14.57 20.32
CA ILE A 205 6.84 15.02 18.93
C ILE A 205 5.44 15.63 18.78
N ALA A 206 4.79 16.03 19.88
CA ALA A 206 3.42 16.54 19.87
C ALA A 206 3.25 17.78 18.99
N LYS A 207 4.30 18.60 18.88
CA LYS A 207 4.31 19.79 18.00
C LYS A 207 4.18 19.38 16.53
N GLU A 208 4.94 18.38 16.10
CA GLU A 208 4.96 17.90 14.72
C GLU A 208 3.69 17.11 14.38
N ILE A 209 3.15 16.32 15.32
CA ILE A 209 1.81 15.70 15.18
C ILE A 209 0.77 16.78 14.86
N LYS A 210 0.77 17.89 15.61
CA LYS A 210 -0.15 19.02 15.38
C LYS A 210 0.16 19.78 14.08
N GLU A 211 1.43 19.98 13.75
CA GLU A 211 1.87 20.69 12.54
C GLU A 211 1.37 20.03 11.25
N PHE A 212 1.39 18.70 11.22
CA PHE A 212 0.97 17.88 10.07
C PHE A 212 -0.47 17.34 10.19
N GLY A 213 -1.19 17.70 11.26
CA GLY A 213 -2.55 17.22 11.51
C GLY A 213 -2.64 15.69 11.52
N LEU A 214 -1.62 15.01 12.05
CA LEU A 214 -1.56 13.56 12.03
C LEU A 214 -2.70 12.99 12.88
N LYS A 215 -3.57 12.22 12.23
CA LYS A 215 -4.70 11.57 12.89
C LYS A 215 -4.82 10.13 12.43
N PRO A 216 -5.13 9.18 13.31
CA PRO A 216 -5.39 7.82 12.87
C PRO A 216 -6.63 7.80 11.96
N LEU A 217 -6.60 6.91 10.97
CA LEU A 217 -7.82 6.55 10.28
C LEU A 217 -8.75 5.81 11.23
N ASP A 218 -10.02 6.20 11.25
CA ASP A 218 -11.03 5.48 12.02
C ASP A 218 -11.12 4.01 11.56
N PHE A 219 -11.05 3.10 12.52
CA PHE A 219 -10.97 1.66 12.24
C PHE A 219 -12.23 1.14 11.54
N GLN A 220 -13.42 1.61 11.94
CA GLN A 220 -14.67 1.18 11.32
C GLN A 220 -14.75 1.66 9.88
N ASN A 221 -14.31 2.89 9.62
CA ASN A 221 -14.20 3.43 8.27
C ASN A 221 -13.18 2.67 7.42
N ALA A 222 -12.01 2.31 7.98
CA ALA A 222 -11.02 1.49 7.28
C ALA A 222 -11.61 0.13 6.86
N VAL A 223 -12.23 -0.60 7.79
CA VAL A 223 -12.88 -1.90 7.51
C VAL A 223 -14.01 -1.74 6.49
N ARG A 224 -14.88 -0.73 6.66
CA ARG A 224 -15.96 -0.44 5.72
C ARG A 224 -15.42 -0.18 4.31
N PHE A 225 -14.34 0.59 4.19
CA PHE A 225 -13.70 0.89 2.92
C PHE A 225 -13.20 -0.39 2.26
N GLN A 226 -12.43 -1.21 2.99
CA GLN A 226 -11.87 -2.45 2.47
C GLN A 226 -12.95 -3.44 1.99
N LEU A 227 -14.00 -3.64 2.79
CA LEU A 227 -15.12 -4.51 2.42
C LEU A 227 -15.86 -4.01 1.17
N LYS A 228 -15.95 -2.69 0.97
CA LYS A 228 -16.56 -2.12 -0.24
C LYS A 228 -15.71 -2.36 -1.48
N VAL A 229 -14.39 -2.28 -1.38
CA VAL A 229 -13.50 -2.63 -2.51
C VAL A 229 -13.64 -4.10 -2.87
N ILE A 230 -13.72 -5.01 -1.89
CA ILE A 230 -14.02 -6.43 -2.14
C ILE A 230 -15.34 -6.60 -2.90
N GLN A 231 -16.40 -5.96 -2.40
CA GLN A 231 -17.72 -6.03 -3.04
C GLN A 231 -17.65 -5.54 -4.49
N TRP A 232 -16.98 -4.42 -4.76
CA TRP A 232 -16.90 -3.88 -6.12
C TRP A 232 -16.01 -4.71 -7.05
N GLY A 233 -14.95 -5.32 -6.54
CA GLY A 233 -14.15 -6.29 -7.28
C GLY A 233 -15.00 -7.48 -7.72
N LEU A 234 -15.74 -8.07 -6.78
CA LEU A 234 -16.67 -9.18 -7.07
C LEU A 234 -17.77 -8.79 -8.06
N ASP A 235 -18.36 -7.61 -7.90
CA ASP A 235 -19.37 -7.09 -8.84
C ASP A 235 -18.81 -6.91 -10.26
N THR A 236 -17.52 -6.58 -10.38
CA THR A 236 -16.88 -6.28 -11.67
C THR A 236 -16.59 -7.55 -12.45
N VAL A 237 -16.02 -8.56 -11.80
CA VAL A 237 -15.65 -9.82 -12.45
C VAL A 237 -16.84 -10.73 -12.77
N ARG A 238 -18.00 -10.49 -12.14
CA ARG A 238 -19.25 -11.22 -12.45
C ARG A 238 -19.92 -10.77 -13.75
N VAL A 239 -19.53 -9.61 -14.28
CA VAL A 239 -20.18 -8.96 -15.43
C VAL A 239 -19.24 -8.88 -16.64
N SER A 240 -17.97 -9.21 -16.45
CA SER A 240 -16.95 -9.39 -17.50
C SER A 240 -16.99 -10.79 -18.09
#